data_AF-A0A9D5NH95-F1
#
_entry.id   AF-A0A9D5NH95-F1
#
_cell.length_a   1.000
_cell.length_b   1.000
_cell.length_c   1.000
_cell.angle_alpha   90.00
_cell.angle_beta   90.00
_cell.angle_gamma   90.00
#
_symmetry.space_group_name_H-M   'P 1'
#
loop_
_entity.id
_entity.type
_entity.pdbx_description
1 polymer ?
#
loop_
_entity_poly.entity_id
_entity_poly.type
_entity_poly.pdbx_seq_one_letter_code
_entity_poly.pdbx_strand_id
1 'polypeptide(L)'
;MIRKTTNGDISDEEFNAILKPFLDNYDEYIESYVMPEVVAYYIANSYYRNAMYEGSFLQHYNSAKDLINMFGEDQEKVKAEVYKLLRVKYALLIVNENPLEFKKIEY
;
A
#
# COMPACT_ATOMS: atom_id res chain seq x y z
N MET A 1 6.71 10.04 -20.14
CA MET A 1 6.69 9.17 -21.33
C MET A 1 7.82 8.18 -21.22
N ILE A 2 7.51 6.88 -21.23
CA ILE A 2 8.49 5.80 -21.03
C ILE A 2 8.66 5.09 -22.37
N ARG A 3 9.23 5.81 -23.35
CA ARG A 3 9.50 5.28 -24.69
C ARG A 3 10.69 6.01 -25.30
N LYS A 4 11.46 5.30 -26.12
CA LYS A 4 12.63 5.82 -26.81
C LYS A 4 12.27 6.85 -27.90
N THR A 5 11.10 6.72 -28.53
CA THR A 5 10.61 7.62 -29.56
C THR A 5 9.14 7.96 -29.32
N THR A 6 8.74 9.16 -29.71
CA THR A 6 7.37 9.69 -29.49
C THR A 6 6.63 9.94 -30.79
N ASN A 7 7.18 9.45 -31.91
CA ASN A 7 6.61 9.65 -33.24
C ASN A 7 5.61 8.53 -33.54
N GLY A 8 4.32 8.89 -33.56
CA GLY A 8 3.22 7.98 -33.91
C GLY A 8 2.74 7.10 -32.77
N ASP A 9 1.59 6.48 -33.00
CA ASP A 9 0.97 5.52 -32.08
C ASP A 9 1.79 4.24 -31.97
N ILE A 10 1.62 3.52 -30.87
CA ILE A 10 2.20 2.19 -30.66
C ILE A 10 1.25 1.13 -31.25
N SER A 11 1.79 0.05 -31.80
CA SER A 11 0.97 -1.12 -32.09
C SER A 11 0.62 -1.87 -30.81
N ASP A 12 -0.48 -2.62 -30.81
CA ASP A 12 -0.85 -3.50 -29.69
C ASP A 12 0.26 -4.51 -29.36
N GLU A 13 0.97 -4.99 -30.38
CA GLU A 13 2.10 -5.92 -30.23
C GLU A 13 3.26 -5.27 -29.47
N GLU A 14 3.65 -4.04 -29.85
CA GLU A 14 4.70 -3.29 -29.15
C GLU A 14 4.27 -2.93 -27.72
N PHE A 15 3.01 -2.51 -27.53
CA PHE A 15 2.45 -2.24 -26.22
C PHE A 15 2.55 -3.46 -25.30
N ASN A 16 2.05 -4.61 -25.75
CA ASN A 16 2.02 -5.83 -24.96
C ASN A 16 3.41 -6.42 -24.70
N ALA A 17 4.36 -6.23 -25.62
CA ALA A 17 5.72 -6.75 -25.46
C ALA A 17 6.62 -5.89 -24.56
N ILE A 18 6.41 -4.57 -24.53
CA ILE A 18 7.34 -3.63 -23.88
C ILE A 18 6.66 -2.85 -22.74
N LEU A 19 5.57 -2.15 -23.03
CA LEU A 19 4.95 -1.25 -22.06
C LEU A 19 4.15 -2.00 -21.01
N LYS A 20 3.40 -3.03 -21.39
CA LYS A 20 2.59 -3.80 -20.44
C LYS A 20 3.46 -4.44 -19.35
N PRO A 21 4.53 -5.19 -19.65
CA PRO A 21 5.37 -5.78 -18.59
C PRO A 21 6.06 -4.71 -17.73
N PHE A 22 6.42 -3.57 -18.31
CA PHE A 22 6.94 -2.44 -17.55
C PHE A 22 5.91 -1.93 -16.53
N LEU A 23 4.66 -1.70 -16.96
CA LEU A 23 3.58 -1.24 -16.08
C LEU A 23 3.26 -2.29 -15.00
N ASP A 24 3.11 -3.56 -15.40
CA ASP A 24 2.84 -4.66 -14.48
C ASP A 24 3.93 -4.77 -13.39
N ASN A 25 5.22 -4.60 -13.76
CA ASN A 25 6.31 -4.61 -12.80
C ASN A 25 6.27 -3.43 -11.82
N TYR A 26 5.84 -2.25 -12.29
CA TYR A 26 5.68 -1.08 -11.42
C TYR A 26 4.49 -1.22 -10.49
N ASP A 27 3.37 -1.73 -10.98
CA ASP A 27 2.19 -2.03 -10.17
C ASP A 27 2.55 -3.02 -9.05
N GLU A 28 3.24 -4.12 -9.41
CA GLU A 28 3.75 -5.09 -8.45
C GLU A 28 4.72 -4.48 -7.45
N TYR A 29 5.62 -3.58 -7.89
CA TYR A 29 6.56 -2.92 -7.00
C TYR A 29 5.86 -1.99 -5.99
N ILE A 30 4.89 -1.21 -6.45
CA ILE A 30 4.13 -0.32 -5.56
C ILE A 30 3.33 -1.15 -4.56
N GLU A 31 2.63 -2.18 -5.03
CA GLU A 31 1.81 -3.05 -4.19
C GLU A 31 2.63 -3.81 -3.14
N SER A 32 3.82 -4.30 -3.52
CA SER A 32 4.65 -5.12 -2.63
C SER A 32 5.54 -4.30 -1.68
N TYR A 33 5.98 -3.10 -2.08
CA TYR A 33 7.03 -2.39 -1.35
C TYR A 33 6.69 -0.97 -0.92
N VAL A 34 5.83 -0.26 -1.65
CA VAL A 34 5.53 1.15 -1.33
C VAL A 34 4.26 1.27 -0.53
N MET A 35 3.18 0.67 -1.01
CA MET A 35 1.87 0.78 -0.41
C MET A 35 1.80 0.20 1.02
N PRO A 36 2.36 -0.99 1.32
CA PRO A 36 2.35 -1.51 2.68
C PRO A 36 3.09 -0.60 3.67
N GLU A 37 4.21 -0.01 3.25
CA GLU A 37 5.00 0.92 4.07
C GLU A 37 4.22 2.20 4.36
N VAL A 38 3.58 2.79 3.34
CA VAL A 38 2.76 4.00 3.49
C VAL A 38 1.60 3.76 4.45
N VAL A 39 0.86 2.66 4.27
CA VAL A 39 -0.28 2.31 5.14
C VAL A 39 0.19 2.03 6.57
N ALA A 40 1.24 1.23 6.75
CA ALA A 40 1.76 0.92 8.08
C ALA A 40 2.28 2.18 8.80
N TYR A 41 3.00 3.06 8.10
CA TYR A 41 3.47 4.33 8.66
C TYR A 41 2.31 5.27 9.01
N TYR A 42 1.30 5.40 8.15
CA TYR A 42 0.10 6.20 8.41
C TYR A 42 -0.59 5.75 9.70
N ILE A 43 -0.82 4.45 9.85
CA ILE A 43 -1.47 3.84 11.03
C ILE A 43 -0.59 4.04 12.27
N ALA A 44 0.69 3.68 12.22
CA ALA A 44 1.57 3.78 13.39
C ALA A 44 1.79 5.22 13.83
N ASN A 45 2.01 6.15 12.89
CA ASN A 45 2.21 7.56 13.22
C ASN A 45 0.93 8.18 13.81
N SER A 46 -0.25 7.89 13.28
CA SER A 46 -1.50 8.38 13.86
C SER A 46 -1.76 7.80 15.26
N TYR A 47 -1.46 6.53 15.49
CA TYR A 47 -1.53 5.91 16.82
C TYR A 47 -0.57 6.59 17.82
N TYR A 48 0.73 6.68 17.51
CA TYR A 48 1.73 7.22 18.43
C TYR A 48 1.61 8.73 18.67
N ARG A 49 0.97 9.47 17.75
CA ARG A 49 0.69 10.90 17.90
C ARG A 49 -0.65 11.17 18.58
N ASN A 50 -1.41 10.13 18.96
CA ASN A 50 -2.77 10.27 19.47
C ASN A 50 -3.68 11.08 18.51
N ALA A 51 -3.50 10.86 17.20
CA ALA A 51 -4.21 11.53 16.11
C ALA A 51 -5.14 10.58 15.34
N MET A 52 -5.17 9.29 15.72
CA MET A 52 -6.06 8.30 15.13
C MET A 52 -7.48 8.50 15.69
N TYR A 53 -8.45 8.68 14.79
CA TYR A 53 -9.87 8.65 15.14
C TYR A 53 -10.38 7.20 15.15
N GLU A 54 -11.50 6.93 15.83
CA GLU A 54 -12.10 5.59 15.86
C GLU A 54 -12.61 5.18 14.47
N GLY A 55 -12.11 4.06 13.95
CA GLY A 55 -12.49 3.53 12.66
C GLY A 55 -12.01 2.10 12.48
N SER A 56 -12.42 1.46 11.39
CA SER A 56 -11.95 0.14 11.01
C SER A 56 -10.59 0.19 10.31
N PHE A 57 -9.89 -0.95 10.27
CA PHE A 57 -8.66 -1.13 9.47
C PHE A 57 -8.88 -0.66 8.02
N LEU A 58 -9.99 -1.07 7.40
CA LEU A 58 -10.30 -0.74 6.02
C LEU A 58 -10.46 0.78 5.80
N GLN A 59 -11.02 1.51 6.76
CA GLN A 59 -11.14 2.96 6.65
C GLN A 59 -9.78 3.66 6.71
N HIS A 60 -8.90 3.24 7.62
CA HIS A 60 -7.54 3.79 7.69
C HIS A 60 -6.68 3.37 6.49
N TYR A 61 -6.83 2.12 6.03
CA TYR A 61 -6.19 1.62 4.82
C TYR A 61 -6.58 2.45 3.60
N ASN A 62 -7.88 2.67 3.36
CA ASN A 62 -8.35 3.47 2.23
C ASN A 62 -7.90 4.93 2.35
N SER A 63 -7.95 5.51 3.55
CA SER A 63 -7.45 6.87 3.78
C SER A 63 -5.96 7.02 3.46
N ALA A 64 -5.14 6.03 3.82
CA ALA A 64 -3.72 6.02 3.50
C ALA A 64 -3.45 5.77 2.01
N LYS A 65 -4.24 4.89 1.38
CA LYS A 65 -4.20 4.60 -0.06
C LYS A 65 -4.51 5.83 -0.90
N ASP A 66 -5.52 6.61 -0.50
CA ASP A 66 -5.92 7.83 -1.20
C ASP A 66 -4.79 8.87 -1.25
N LEU A 67 -3.89 8.89 -0.26
CA LEU A 67 -2.71 9.80 -0.25
C LEU A 67 -1.76 9.55 -1.42
N ILE A 68 -1.71 8.32 -1.93
CA ILE A 68 -0.85 7.92 -3.04
C ILE A 68 -1.63 7.63 -4.33
N ASN A 69 -2.95 7.90 -4.33
CA ASN A 69 -3.83 7.74 -5.49
C ASN A 69 -3.74 6.35 -6.14
N MET A 70 -3.70 5.30 -5.31
CA MET A 70 -3.58 3.90 -5.75
C MET A 70 -4.94 3.19 -5.80
N PHE A 71 -5.14 2.37 -6.83
CA PHE A 71 -6.38 1.62 -7.06
C PHE A 71 -6.10 0.27 -7.73
N GLY A 72 -7.01 -0.68 -7.55
CA GLY A 72 -6.97 -1.98 -8.24
C GLY A 72 -5.94 -2.96 -7.66
N GLU A 73 -5.40 -2.66 -6.49
CA GLU A 73 -4.41 -3.50 -5.82
C GLU A 73 -5.03 -4.77 -5.23
N ASP A 74 -4.21 -5.81 -5.02
CA ASP A 74 -4.57 -6.93 -4.16
C ASP A 74 -4.53 -6.49 -2.68
N GLN A 75 -5.70 -6.08 -2.18
CA GLN A 75 -5.86 -5.59 -0.82
C GLN A 75 -5.40 -6.60 0.24
N GLU A 76 -5.63 -7.90 0.04
CA GLU A 76 -5.27 -8.92 1.03
C GLU A 76 -3.76 -9.13 1.09
N LYS A 77 -3.08 -9.08 -0.06
CA LYS A 77 -1.62 -9.09 -0.12
C LYS A 77 -0.99 -7.89 0.59
N VAL A 78 -1.48 -6.68 0.31
CA VAL A 78 -1.00 -5.45 0.97
C VAL A 78 -1.27 -5.52 2.48
N LYS A 79 -2.49 -5.93 2.87
CA LYS A 79 -2.90 -6.07 4.28
C LYS A 79 -1.98 -7.01 5.04
N ALA A 80 -1.63 -8.17 4.48
CA ALA A 80 -0.74 -9.12 5.13
C ALA A 80 0.64 -8.50 5.44
N GLU A 81 1.21 -7.75 4.50
CA GLU A 81 2.50 -7.08 4.72
C GLU A 81 2.38 -5.88 5.69
N VAL A 82 1.27 -5.13 5.67
CA VAL A 82 0.99 -4.08 6.66
C VAL A 82 0.99 -4.65 8.08
N TYR A 83 0.36 -5.81 8.30
CA TYR A 83 0.28 -6.45 9.62
C TYR A 83 1.68 -6.82 10.13
N LYS A 84 2.49 -7.39 9.22
CA LYS A 84 3.88 -7.71 9.50
C LYS A 84 4.69 -6.46 9.84
N LEU A 85 4.60 -5.39 9.04
CA LEU A 85 5.30 -4.13 9.25
C LEU A 85 4.91 -3.46 10.57
N LEU A 86 3.62 -3.39 10.90
CA LEU A 86 3.12 -2.87 12.18
C LEU A 86 3.74 -3.63 13.35
N ARG A 87 3.79 -4.96 13.28
CA ARG A 87 4.39 -5.78 14.32
C ARG A 87 5.90 -5.57 14.42
N VAL A 88 6.64 -5.72 13.32
CA VAL A 88 8.11 -5.80 13.36
C VAL A 88 8.79 -4.44 13.45
N LYS A 89 8.26 -3.41 12.77
CA LYS A 89 8.87 -2.07 12.75
C LYS A 89 8.30 -1.16 13.84
N TYR A 90 7.00 -1.28 14.10
CA TYR A 90 6.29 -0.35 14.98
C TYR A 90 5.86 -0.97 16.29
N ALA A 91 6.13 -2.26 16.55
CA ALA A 91 5.74 -2.92 17.79
C ALA A 91 4.24 -2.80 18.13
N LEU A 92 3.40 -2.81 17.08
CA LEU A 92 1.94 -2.79 17.17
C LEU A 92 1.36 -4.09 16.61
N LEU A 93 0.59 -4.80 17.43
CA LEU A 93 -0.19 -5.96 17.01
C LEU A 93 -1.67 -5.56 16.90
N ILE A 94 -2.28 -5.76 15.73
CA ILE A 94 -3.73 -5.59 15.56
C ILE A 94 -4.45 -6.73 16.29
N VAL A 95 -5.39 -6.38 17.18
CA VAL A 95 -6.20 -7.36 17.94
C VAL A 95 -7.68 -7.37 17.52
N ASN A 96 -8.15 -6.27 16.92
CA ASN A 96 -9.45 -6.17 16.28
C ASN A 96 -9.35 -5.25 15.06
N GLU A 97 -10.10 -5.55 13.99
CA GLU A 97 -10.11 -4.75 12.76
C GLU A 97 -11.25 -3.73 12.73
N ASN A 98 -12.29 -3.91 13.55
CA ASN A 98 -13.44 -3.02 13.58
C ASN A 98 -14.12 -3.02 14.98
N PRO A 99 -13.92 -1.97 15.79
CA PRO A 99 -12.96 -0.88 15.58
C PRO A 99 -11.52 -1.39 15.54
N LEU A 100 -10.63 -0.63 14.90
CA LEU A 100 -9.22 -0.96 14.81
C LEU A 100 -8.57 -0.80 16.18
N GLU A 101 -8.13 -1.92 16.75
CA GLU A 101 -7.53 -1.96 18.08
C GLU A 101 -6.14 -2.57 18.03
N PHE A 102 -5.25 -2.05 18.88
CA PHE A 102 -3.85 -2.47 18.95
C PHE A 102 -3.46 -2.92 20.35
N LYS A 103 -2.56 -3.90 20.38
CA LYS A 103 -1.72 -4.20 21.53
C LYS A 103 -0.29 -3.80 21.22
N LYS A 104 0.31 -2.94 22.04
CA LYS A 104 1.73 -2.65 21.99
C LYS A 104 2.52 -3.86 22.49
N ILE A 105 3.58 -4.22 21.78
CA ILE A 105 4.52 -5.27 22.19
C ILE A 105 5.88 -4.65 22.54
N GLU A 106 6.59 -5.30 23.45
CA GLU A 106 7.96 -4.96 23.84
C GLU A 106 8.86 -6.12 23.42
N TYR A 107 10.06 -5.81 22.95
CA TYR A 107 11.05 -6.77 22.45
C TYR A 107 12.24 -6.86 23.39
#